data_AF-A0A0N1HZM7-F1
#
_entry.id   AF-A0A0N1HZM7-F1
#
_cell.length_a   1.000
_cell.length_b   1.000
_cell.length_c   1.000
_cell.angle_alpha   90.00
_cell.angle_beta   90.00
_cell.angle_gamma   90.00
#
_symmetry.space_group_name_H-M   'P 1'
#
loop_
_entity.id
_entity.type
_entity.pdbx_description
1 polymer ?
#
loop_
_entity_poly.entity_id
_entity_poly.type
_entity_poly.pdbx_seq_one_letter_code
_entity_poly.pdbx_strand_id
1 'polypeptide(L)'
;MNKPAFTTKPSRIARLQENYDEGVSRERMPMADRELRDLHCLHVTDGKLLFLFQNAMESYSSTVKNQKVKEYNELYISTAPVAPKQAHKSRFRFL
;
A
#
# COMPACT_ATOMS: atom_id res chain seq x y z
N MET A 1 -3.66 7.47 -35.56
CA MET A 1 -4.10 6.75 -34.35
C MET A 1 -3.31 5.45 -34.24
N ASN A 2 -2.62 5.19 -33.13
CA ASN A 2 -1.94 3.91 -32.91
C ASN A 2 -2.98 2.81 -32.73
N LYS A 3 -2.89 1.73 -33.52
CA LYS A 3 -3.73 0.54 -33.33
C LYS A 3 -3.42 -0.05 -31.95
N PRO A 4 -4.43 -0.39 -31.14
CA PRO A 4 -4.20 -1.11 -29.89
C PRO A 4 -3.49 -2.44 -30.20
N ALA A 5 -2.41 -2.72 -29.48
CA ALA A 5 -1.61 -3.92 -29.66
C ALA A 5 -1.56 -4.69 -28.35
N PHE A 6 -1.90 -5.97 -28.39
CA PHE A 6 -1.75 -6.88 -27.26
C PHE A 6 -0.28 -7.19 -27.04
N THR A 7 0.12 -7.33 -25.78
CA THR A 7 1.47 -7.75 -25.45
C THR A 7 1.60 -9.26 -25.53
N THR A 8 2.65 -9.74 -26.17
CA THR A 8 3.02 -11.17 -26.22
C THR A 8 4.18 -11.51 -25.27
N LYS A 9 4.72 -10.51 -24.54
CA LYS A 9 5.87 -10.71 -23.64
C LYS A 9 5.40 -11.43 -22.36
N PRO A 10 5.89 -12.65 -22.06
CA PRO A 10 5.40 -13.43 -20.92
C PRO A 10 5.54 -12.71 -19.58
N SER A 11 6.67 -12.04 -19.33
CA SER A 11 6.89 -11.28 -18.09
C SER A 11 5.94 -10.10 -17.93
N ARG A 12 5.54 -9.47 -19.04
CA ARG A 12 4.56 -8.37 -19.00
C ARG A 12 3.15 -8.91 -18.75
N ILE A 13 2.79 -10.03 -19.35
CA ILE A 13 1.51 -10.71 -19.12
C ILE A 13 1.40 -11.11 -17.64
N ALA A 14 2.41 -11.75 -17.07
CA ALA A 14 2.43 -12.17 -15.67
C ALA A 14 2.19 -11.00 -14.70
N ARG A 15 2.91 -9.89 -14.88
CA ARG A 15 2.71 -8.68 -14.08
C ARG A 15 1.32 -8.06 -14.26
N LEU A 16 0.77 -8.08 -15.47
CA LEU A 16 -0.59 -7.57 -15.71
C LEU A 16 -1.64 -8.45 -15.02
N GLN A 17 -1.42 -9.77 -14.99
CA GLN A 17 -2.28 -10.70 -14.27
C GLN A 17 -2.20 -10.49 -12.76
N GLU A 18 -0.99 -10.35 -12.20
CA GLU A 18 -0.78 -10.04 -10.79
C GLU A 18 -1.52 -8.75 -10.37
N ASN A 19 -1.36 -7.69 -11.15
CA ASN A 19 -2.08 -6.42 -10.91
C ASN A 19 -3.60 -6.59 -10.96
N TYR A 20 -4.10 -7.40 -11.89
CA TYR A 20 -5.52 -7.67 -12.02
C TYR A 20 -6.05 -8.44 -10.80
N ASP A 21 -5.36 -9.50 -10.41
CA ASP A 21 -5.74 -10.35 -9.29
C ASP A 21 -5.73 -9.56 -7.97
N GLU A 22 -4.72 -8.71 -7.76
CA GLU A 22 -4.65 -7.80 -6.62
C GLU A 22 -5.83 -6.81 -6.62
N GLY A 23 -6.14 -6.21 -7.78
CA GLY A 23 -7.26 -5.30 -7.94
C GLY A 23 -8.59 -5.95 -7.59
N VAL A 24 -8.85 -7.15 -8.12
CA VAL A 24 -10.07 -7.92 -7.82
C VAL A 24 -10.15 -8.27 -6.33
N SER A 25 -9.05 -8.66 -5.71
CA SER A 25 -8.98 -8.93 -4.27
C SER A 25 -9.36 -7.69 -3.44
N ARG A 26 -8.83 -6.52 -3.81
CA ARG A 26 -9.16 -5.25 -3.15
C ARG A 26 -10.63 -4.87 -3.34
N GLU A 27 -11.19 -5.09 -4.52
CA GLU A 27 -12.60 -4.77 -4.83
C GLU A 27 -13.57 -5.65 -4.04
N ARG A 28 -13.21 -6.91 -3.78
CA ARG A 28 -14.00 -7.84 -2.95
C ARG A 28 -14.02 -7.47 -1.47
N MET A 29 -13.08 -6.65 -1.01
CA MET A 29 -13.02 -6.21 0.38
C MET A 29 -14.18 -5.26 0.71
N PRO A 30 -14.86 -5.44 1.86
CA PRO A 30 -15.86 -4.48 2.34
C PRO A 30 -15.30 -3.07 2.42
N MET A 31 -16.14 -2.08 2.12
CA MET A 31 -15.75 -0.66 2.07
C MET A 31 -15.08 -0.20 3.37
N ALA A 32 -15.65 -0.52 4.53
CA ALA A 32 -15.11 -0.12 5.82
C ALA A 32 -13.70 -0.67 6.07
N ASP A 33 -13.44 -1.93 5.69
CA ASP A 33 -12.12 -2.55 5.84
C ASP A 33 -11.09 -1.94 4.87
N ARG A 34 -11.54 -1.56 3.68
CA ARG A 34 -10.71 -0.89 2.67
C ARG A 34 -10.30 0.50 3.15
N GLU A 35 -11.24 1.30 3.64
CA GLU A 35 -10.99 2.64 4.18
C GLU A 35 -10.03 2.59 5.37
N LEU A 36 -10.21 1.62 6.28
CA LEU A 36 -9.31 1.44 7.42
C LEU A 36 -7.88 1.12 6.97
N ARG A 37 -7.71 0.23 5.97
CA ARG A 37 -6.40 -0.07 5.41
C ARG A 37 -5.76 1.13 4.72
N ASP A 38 -6.55 1.89 3.96
CA ASP A 38 -6.07 3.10 3.29
C ASP A 38 -5.62 4.14 4.34
N LEU A 39 -6.38 4.33 5.43
CA LEU A 39 -5.98 5.19 6.55
C LEU A 39 -4.70 4.69 7.24
N HIS A 40 -4.53 3.37 7.42
CA HIS A 40 -3.32 2.81 7.99
C HIS A 40 -2.09 3.02 7.08
N CYS A 41 -2.27 2.95 5.76
CA CYS A 41 -1.21 3.27 4.79
C CYS A 41 -0.80 4.75 4.84
N LEU A 42 -1.73 5.64 5.18
CA LEU A 42 -1.49 7.07 5.39
C LEU A 42 -0.93 7.39 6.78
N HIS A 43 -1.04 6.46 7.74
CA HIS A 43 -0.52 6.63 9.08
C HIS A 43 1.00 6.43 9.07
N VAL A 44 1.73 7.53 9.27
CA VAL A 44 3.17 7.51 9.42
C VAL A 44 3.47 7.69 10.90
N THR A 45 4.06 6.67 11.52
CA THR A 45 4.51 6.75 12.91
C THR A 45 5.69 7.71 13.02
N ASP A 46 5.92 8.29 14.19
CA ASP A 46 7.08 9.15 14.44
C ASP A 46 8.40 8.43 14.12
N GLY A 47 8.48 7.12 14.39
CA GLY A 47 9.63 6.29 14.01
C GLY A 47 9.82 6.16 12.49
N LYS A 48 8.73 6.04 11.72
CA LYS A 48 8.77 6.01 10.26
C LYS A 48 9.14 7.38 9.69
N LEU A 49 8.64 8.48 10.28
CA LEU A 49 9.06 9.83 9.93
C LEU A 49 10.54 10.04 10.20
N LEU A 50 11.03 9.68 11.39
CA LEU A 50 12.44 9.83 11.77
C LEU A 50 13.36 9.05 10.81
N PHE A 51 12.97 7.83 10.46
CA PHE A 51 13.68 7.03 9.45
C PHE A 51 13.67 7.70 8.07
N LEU A 52 12.52 8.16 7.59
CA LEU A 52 12.41 8.88 6.31
C LEU A 52 13.24 10.18 6.28
N PHE A 53 13.32 10.90 7.41
CA PHE A 53 14.13 12.10 7.57
C PHE A 53 15.64 11.80 7.63
N GLN A 54 16.06 10.78 8.39
CA GLN A 54 17.46 10.32 8.38
C GLN A 54 17.92 9.91 6.98
N ASN A 55 17.00 9.34 6.17
CA ASN A 55 17.26 8.98 4.78
C ASN A 55 17.35 10.17 3.81
N ALA A 56 16.79 11.33 4.16
CA ALA A 56 16.88 12.54 3.34
C ALA A 56 18.23 13.26 3.51
N MET A 57 18.96 12.97 4.59
CA MET A 57 20.24 13.59 4.97
C MET A 57 21.45 12.75 4.49
N GLU A 58 21.38 12.19 3.27
CA GLU A 58 22.51 11.64 2.48
C GLU A 58 23.17 10.31 2.91
N SER A 59 22.70 9.61 3.95
CA SER A 59 23.44 8.46 4.51
C SER A 59 23.30 7.11 3.79
N TYR A 60 22.39 6.95 2.81
CA TYR A 60 22.15 5.66 2.14
C TYR A 60 22.11 5.77 0.61
N SER A 61 22.67 4.78 -0.09
CA SER A 61 22.42 4.61 -1.52
C SER A 61 20.96 4.23 -1.79
N SER A 62 20.45 4.59 -2.97
CA SER A 62 19.04 4.37 -3.34
C SER A 62 18.58 2.91 -3.23
N THR A 63 19.48 1.96 -3.47
CA THR A 63 19.23 0.52 -3.37
C THR A 63 19.02 0.07 -1.93
N VAL A 64 19.90 0.52 -1.01
CA VAL A 64 19.80 0.19 0.43
C VAL A 64 18.56 0.85 1.05
N LYS A 65 18.23 2.07 0.60
CA LYS A 65 17.00 2.78 0.97
C LYS A 65 15.75 1.96 0.67
N ASN A 66 15.60 1.51 -0.57
CA ASN A 66 14.39 0.79 -1.00
C ASN A 66 14.21 -0.53 -0.25
N GLN A 67 15.32 -1.22 0.05
CA GLN A 67 15.30 -2.47 0.81
C GLN A 67 14.84 -2.26 2.25
N LYS A 68 15.39 -1.26 2.96
CA LYS A 68 15.00 -0.94 4.35
C LYS A 68 13.55 -0.48 4.48
N VAL A 69 13.06 0.30 3.51
CA VAL A 69 11.64 0.72 3.46
C VAL A 69 10.73 -0.49 3.27
N LYS A 70 11.12 -1.43 2.40
CA LYS A 70 10.38 -2.67 2.17
C LYS A 70 10.30 -3.51 3.45
N GLU A 71 11.42 -3.73 4.12
CA GLU A 71 11.49 -4.45 5.40
C GLU A 71 10.59 -3.82 6.48
N TYR A 72 10.63 -2.49 6.63
CA TYR A 72 9.76 -1.78 7.57
C TYR A 72 8.27 -1.99 7.24
N ASN A 73 7.90 -1.85 5.97
CA ASN A 73 6.51 -2.01 5.56
C ASN A 73 6.03 -3.45 5.78
N GLU A 74 6.84 -4.47 5.49
CA GLU A 74 6.49 -5.88 5.71
C GLU A 74 6.28 -6.20 7.21
N LEU A 75 7.13 -5.67 8.08
CA LEU A 75 7.03 -5.84 9.54
C LEU A 75 5.78 -5.17 10.13
N TYR A 76 5.43 -3.98 9.66
CA TYR A 76 4.32 -3.19 10.23
C TYR A 76 2.96 -3.44 9.56
N ILE A 77 2.92 -3.89 8.31
CA ILE A 77 1.67 -4.27 7.63
C ILE A 77 1.18 -5.63 8.13
N SER A 78 2.09 -6.56 8.45
CA SER A 78 1.74 -7.89 8.97
C SER A 78 1.28 -7.90 10.44
N THR A 79 1.60 -6.85 11.20
CA THR A 79 1.25 -6.71 12.63
C THR A 79 0.11 -5.74 12.90
N ALA A 80 -0.50 -5.17 11.84
CA ALA A 80 -1.64 -4.28 11.98
C ALA A 80 -2.82 -5.03 12.65
N PRO A 81 -3.32 -4.57 13.80
CA PRO A 81 -4.45 -5.22 14.46
C PRO A 81 -5.67 -5.16 13.54
N VAL A 82 -6.32 -6.30 13.33
CA VAL A 82 -7.66 -6.34 12.74
C VAL A 82 -8.56 -5.54 13.68
N ALA A 83 -9.09 -4.40 13.20
CA ALA A 83 -9.91 -3.56 14.05
C ALA A 83 -11.08 -4.39 14.62
N PRO A 84 -11.32 -4.35 15.94
CA PRO A 84 -12.50 -4.96 16.50
C PRO A 84 -13.73 -4.30 15.88
N LYS A 85 -14.78 -5.09 15.61
CA LYS A 85 -16.09 -4.63 15.13
C LYS A 85 -16.70 -3.63 16.13
N GLN A 86 -16.29 -2.38 16.09
CA GLN A 86 -16.99 -1.30 16.76
C GLN A 86 -17.84 -0.57 15.73
N ALA A 87 -19.16 -0.61 15.97
CA ALA A 87 -20.15 0.11 15.20
C ALA A 87 -19.97 1.62 15.39
N HIS A 88 -19.06 2.23 14.62
CA HIS A 88 -18.90 3.67 14.61
C HIS A 88 -20.01 4.30 13.77
N LYS A 89 -20.99 4.90 14.47
CA LYS A 89 -21.87 5.91 13.90
C LYS A 89 -20.99 6.97 13.24
N SER A 90 -21.16 7.13 11.92
CA SER A 90 -20.47 8.13 11.11
C SER A 90 -20.54 9.49 11.78
N ARG A 91 -19.36 10.06 12.09
CA ARG A 91 -19.21 11.40 12.65
C ARG A 91 -19.00 12.47 11.58
N PHE A 92 -19.04 12.10 10.30
CA PHE A 92 -18.97 13.05 9.19
C PHE A 92 -20.38 13.37 8.69
N ARG A 93 -20.98 14.42 9.26
CA ARG A 93 -22.07 15.16 8.60
C ARG A 93 -21.44 16.04 7.52
N PHE A 94 -21.05 15.49 6.37
CA PHE A 94 -20.98 16.23 5.10
C PHE A 94 -20.83 15.20 3.98
N LEU A 95 -21.98 14.72 3.50
CA LEU A 95 -22.37 14.59 2.09
C LEU A 95 -23.90 14.57 2.06
#